data_AF-A0A7S6SIF7-F1
#
_entry.id   AF-A0A7S6SIF7-F1
#
_cell.length_a   1.000
_cell.length_b   1.000
_cell.length_c   1.000
_cell.angle_alpha   90.00
_cell.angle_beta   90.00
_cell.angle_gamma   90.00
#
_symmetry.space_group_name_H-M   'P 1'
#
loop_
_entity.id
_entity.type
_entity.pdbx_description
1 polymer ?
#
loop_
_entity_poly.entity_id
_entity_poly.type
_entity_poly.pdbx_seq_one_letter_code
_entity_poly.pdbx_strand_id
1 'polypeptide(L)'
;MNKTATKLGLAIAATLGAASANAALYSATLTGIAMSSANGPSAGNISSSTATWQYDDVTGIMSQTGGTLNVRFNTSPTSTLMRHTSTGLVIGGGGAASATTWSCIEGNFGGVVGASICGNYTFGANFTNESTVVYSGSSVTRTMGGDDIVKGPAQSVADLNGISTLSWVGTALTLSNSTGTAGQTWTFNAGPQAVVPVPAAVWLFGSAVGLLGAVRRRARA
;
A
#
# COMPACT_ATOMS: atom_id res chain seq x y z
N MET A 1 -18.49 55.83 -18.26
CA MET A 1 -17.69 54.59 -18.38
C MET A 1 -17.16 54.24 -17.01
N ASN A 2 -17.57 53.12 -16.39
CA ASN A 2 -16.98 52.62 -15.13
C ASN A 2 -17.10 51.08 -15.09
N LYS A 3 -16.02 50.36 -15.45
CA LYS A 3 -15.95 48.88 -15.54
C LYS A 3 -14.72 48.29 -14.80
N THR A 4 -14.31 48.89 -13.69
CA THR A 4 -13.06 48.49 -12.98
C THR A 4 -13.27 47.72 -11.68
N ALA A 5 -14.49 47.69 -11.12
CA ALA A 5 -14.74 47.08 -9.80
C ALA A 5 -14.82 45.54 -9.77
N THR A 6 -14.87 44.86 -10.93
CA THR A 6 -15.19 43.42 -11.01
C THR A 6 -13.98 42.49 -10.90
N LYS A 7 -12.76 42.98 -11.15
CA LYS A 7 -11.55 42.13 -11.17
C LYS A 7 -10.91 41.91 -9.79
N LEU A 8 -11.06 42.85 -8.85
CA LEU A 8 -10.45 42.75 -7.52
C LEU A 8 -11.16 41.73 -6.61
N GLY A 9 -12.47 41.53 -6.79
CA GLY A 9 -13.25 40.57 -6.00
C GLY A 9 -12.97 39.09 -6.30
N LEU A 10 -12.51 38.77 -7.51
CA LEU A 10 -12.19 37.38 -7.90
C LEU A 10 -10.84 36.91 -7.31
N ALA A 11 -9.89 37.82 -7.12
CA ALA A 11 -8.55 37.49 -6.63
C ALA A 11 -8.52 37.16 -5.12
N ILE A 12 -9.45 37.72 -4.33
CA ILE A 12 -9.54 37.46 -2.88
C ILE A 12 -10.26 36.12 -2.61
N ALA A 13 -11.21 35.72 -3.45
CA ALA A 13 -11.90 34.42 -3.31
C ALA A 13 -10.97 33.22 -3.60
N ALA A 14 -9.95 33.40 -4.44
CA ALA A 14 -8.99 32.35 -4.79
C ALA A 14 -7.93 32.08 -3.70
N THR A 15 -7.68 33.03 -2.79
CA THR A 15 -6.61 32.92 -1.78
C THR A 15 -7.10 32.42 -0.41
N LEU A 16 -8.40 32.48 -0.13
CA LEU A 16 -8.99 32.06 1.15
C LEU A 16 -9.47 30.58 1.19
N GLY A 17 -9.39 29.85 0.08
CA GLY A 17 -9.94 28.50 -0.06
C GLY A 17 -8.94 27.34 -0.01
N ALA A 18 -7.63 27.61 -0.05
CA ALA A 18 -6.60 26.57 -0.05
C ALA A 18 -6.00 26.41 1.34
N ALA A 19 -6.80 25.94 2.31
CA ALA A 19 -6.21 25.28 3.47
C ALA A 19 -5.53 24.01 2.95
N SER A 20 -4.20 23.95 3.01
CA SER A 20 -3.49 22.69 2.82
C SER A 20 -4.10 21.68 3.79
N ALA A 21 -4.66 20.59 3.27
CA ALA A 21 -5.06 19.47 4.12
C ALA A 21 -3.81 19.04 4.89
N ASN A 22 -3.78 19.28 6.20
CA ASN A 22 -2.68 18.83 7.03
C ASN A 22 -2.70 17.30 6.98
N ALA A 23 -1.70 16.70 6.34
CA ALA A 23 -1.55 15.25 6.31
C ALA A 23 -1.41 14.75 7.75
N ALA A 24 -2.34 13.91 8.18
CA ALA A 24 -2.24 13.24 9.46
C ALA A 24 -1.46 11.95 9.25
N LEU A 25 -0.37 11.81 10.00
CA LEU A 25 0.43 10.60 9.99
C LEU A 25 0.05 9.72 11.18
N TYR A 26 -0.42 8.52 10.89
CA TYR A 26 -0.85 7.56 11.90
C TYR A 26 0.21 6.48 12.07
N SER A 27 0.63 6.24 13.32
CA SER A 27 1.37 5.03 13.63
C SER A 27 0.47 3.82 13.40
N ALA A 28 0.98 2.81 12.71
CA ALA A 28 0.25 1.60 12.37
C ALA A 28 1.02 0.35 12.82
N THR A 29 0.29 -0.65 13.32
CA THR A 29 0.83 -1.96 13.64
C THR A 29 0.29 -2.97 12.64
N LEU A 30 1.17 -3.70 11.96
CA LEU A 30 0.76 -4.77 11.06
C LEU A 30 0.12 -5.91 11.86
N THR A 31 -1.11 -6.29 11.51
CA THR A 31 -1.85 -7.37 12.17
C THR A 31 -2.09 -8.56 11.27
N GLY A 32 -1.98 -8.41 9.95
CA GLY A 32 -2.09 -9.53 9.02
C GLY A 32 -1.61 -9.20 7.60
N ILE A 33 -1.13 -10.23 6.91
CA ILE A 33 -0.89 -10.24 5.47
C ILE A 33 -1.49 -11.53 4.94
N ALA A 34 -2.22 -11.46 3.83
CA ALA A 34 -2.71 -12.62 3.11
C ALA A 34 -2.40 -12.50 1.61
N MET A 35 -2.06 -13.62 0.98
CA MET A 35 -1.93 -13.71 -0.47
C MET A 35 -3.19 -14.33 -1.05
N SER A 36 -3.75 -13.71 -2.08
CA SER A 36 -4.89 -14.24 -2.81
C SER A 36 -4.43 -15.24 -3.86
N SER A 37 -5.19 -16.33 -3.99
CA SER A 37 -4.99 -17.37 -4.99
C SER A 37 -6.33 -17.84 -5.56
N ALA A 38 -6.31 -18.65 -6.62
CA ALA A 38 -7.51 -19.33 -7.12
C ALA A 38 -8.19 -20.23 -6.07
N ASN A 39 -7.44 -20.70 -5.07
CA ASN A 39 -7.94 -21.53 -3.97
C ASN A 39 -8.38 -20.71 -2.74
N GLY A 40 -8.45 -19.38 -2.87
CA GLY A 40 -8.74 -18.47 -1.78
C GLY A 40 -7.50 -17.85 -1.13
N PRO A 41 -7.71 -16.95 -0.14
CA PRO A 41 -6.63 -16.25 0.53
C PRO A 41 -5.87 -17.16 1.49
N SER A 42 -4.54 -17.07 1.48
CA SER A 42 -3.65 -17.75 2.41
C SER A 42 -2.97 -16.73 3.32
N ALA A 43 -3.24 -16.84 4.64
CA ALA A 43 -2.66 -15.95 5.63
C ALA A 43 -1.16 -16.25 5.85
N GLY A 44 -0.36 -15.19 5.86
CA GLY A 44 1.04 -15.24 6.23
C GLY A 44 1.23 -15.16 7.73
N ASN A 45 2.20 -15.91 8.26
CA ASN A 45 2.63 -15.79 9.64
C ASN A 45 3.61 -14.62 9.78
N ILE A 46 3.22 -13.61 10.55
CA ILE A 46 4.01 -12.40 10.80
C ILE A 46 4.60 -12.33 12.21
N SER A 47 4.57 -13.42 12.99
CA SER A 47 4.94 -13.38 14.42
C SER A 47 6.42 -13.04 14.67
N SER A 48 7.27 -13.19 13.65
CA SER A 48 8.68 -12.82 13.68
C SER A 48 8.98 -11.48 13.02
N SER A 49 7.96 -10.76 12.55
CA SER A 49 8.11 -9.43 11.98
C SER A 49 8.35 -8.41 13.08
N THR A 50 9.31 -7.51 12.88
CA THR A 50 9.59 -6.38 13.78
C THR A 50 9.31 -5.03 13.12
N ALA A 51 8.72 -5.04 11.92
CA ALA A 51 8.45 -3.84 11.14
C ALA A 51 7.49 -2.88 11.85
N THR A 52 7.88 -1.62 11.94
CA THR A 52 7.00 -0.52 12.37
C THR A 52 6.52 0.26 11.16
N TRP A 53 5.31 0.82 11.25
CA TRP A 53 4.65 1.41 10.09
C TRP A 53 4.03 2.77 10.40
N GLN A 54 3.95 3.60 9.37
CA GLN A 54 3.26 4.87 9.38
C GLN A 54 2.38 4.98 8.14
N TYR A 55 1.14 5.41 8.35
CA TYR A 55 0.17 5.65 7.29
C TYR A 55 -0.08 7.15 7.13
N ASP A 56 -0.02 7.63 5.91
CA ASP A 56 -0.38 8.99 5.50
C ASP A 56 -1.79 8.97 4.89
N ASP A 57 -2.74 9.66 5.53
CA ASP A 57 -4.14 9.67 5.09
C ASP A 57 -4.44 10.57 3.90
N VAL A 58 -3.54 11.48 3.55
CA VAL A 58 -3.69 12.33 2.37
C VAL A 58 -3.22 11.58 1.13
N THR A 59 -2.08 10.89 1.22
CA THR A 59 -1.53 10.15 0.08
C THR A 59 -2.03 8.71 0.00
N GLY A 60 -2.55 8.16 1.09
CA GLY A 60 -2.92 6.76 1.21
C GLY A 60 -1.72 5.80 1.24
N ILE A 61 -0.52 6.33 1.53
CA ILE A 61 0.73 5.57 1.52
C ILE A 61 1.00 5.01 2.92
N MET A 62 1.38 3.74 2.95
CA MET A 62 1.87 3.01 4.12
C MET A 62 3.38 2.80 3.97
N SER A 63 4.14 3.38 4.90
CA SER A 63 5.61 3.33 4.90
C SER A 63 6.14 2.58 6.11
N GLN A 64 7.07 1.65 5.88
CA GLN A 64 7.83 0.99 6.93
C GLN A 64 8.87 1.97 7.49
N THR A 65 8.72 2.34 8.75
CA THR A 65 9.57 3.33 9.42
C THR A 65 10.75 2.71 10.17
N GLY A 66 10.74 1.39 10.37
CA GLY A 66 11.77 0.69 11.13
C GLY A 66 11.61 -0.83 11.11
N GLY A 67 12.57 -1.52 11.72
CA GLY A 67 12.60 -2.97 11.85
C GLY A 67 12.69 -3.71 10.51
N THR A 68 12.37 -5.01 10.54
CA THR A 68 12.35 -5.87 9.36
C THR A 68 11.00 -6.56 9.25
N LEU A 69 10.37 -6.43 8.07
CA LEU A 69 9.23 -7.26 7.74
C LEU A 69 9.73 -8.69 7.60
N ASN A 70 9.02 -9.62 8.23
CA ASN A 70 9.28 -11.04 8.04
C ASN A 70 7.94 -11.77 8.06
N VAL A 71 7.44 -12.11 6.87
CA VAL A 71 6.21 -12.87 6.69
C VAL A 71 6.52 -14.23 6.08
N ARG A 72 6.05 -15.28 6.75
CA ARG A 72 6.25 -16.67 6.34
C ARG A 72 4.93 -17.27 5.86
N PHE A 73 4.93 -17.81 4.64
CA PHE A 73 3.81 -18.56 4.09
C PHE A 73 4.10 -20.06 4.20
N ASN A 74 3.13 -20.81 4.70
CA ASN A 74 3.28 -22.24 4.98
C ASN A 74 2.16 -23.02 4.31
N THR A 75 2.44 -24.23 3.86
CA THR A 75 1.41 -25.20 3.41
C THR A 75 1.01 -26.15 4.53
N SER A 76 1.86 -26.31 5.54
CA SER A 76 1.59 -27.08 6.76
C SER A 76 2.41 -26.51 7.94
N PRO A 77 2.19 -26.94 9.19
CA PRO A 77 3.00 -26.49 10.32
C PRO A 77 4.51 -26.72 10.17
N THR A 78 4.92 -27.71 9.36
CA THR A 78 6.32 -28.11 9.14
C THR A 78 6.85 -27.75 7.75
N SER A 79 5.98 -27.34 6.82
CA SER A 79 6.34 -27.02 5.44
C SER A 79 6.16 -25.54 5.16
N THR A 80 7.27 -24.86 4.93
CA THR A 80 7.29 -23.46 4.50
C THR A 80 7.30 -23.41 2.99
N LEU A 81 6.39 -22.61 2.44
CA LEU A 81 6.31 -22.32 1.02
C LEU A 81 7.43 -21.34 0.65
N MET A 82 7.38 -20.17 1.27
CA MET A 82 8.35 -19.09 1.08
C MET A 82 8.25 -18.08 2.23
N ARG A 83 9.18 -17.13 2.25
CA ARG A 83 9.20 -16.02 3.20
C ARG A 83 9.53 -14.72 2.49
N HIS A 84 8.75 -13.68 2.72
CA HIS A 84 9.10 -12.32 2.28
C HIS A 84 9.77 -11.57 3.42
N THR A 85 10.88 -10.92 3.11
CA THR A 85 11.59 -10.05 4.04
C THR A 85 11.87 -8.70 3.40
N SER A 86 11.72 -7.61 4.16
CA SER A 86 11.98 -6.27 3.65
C SER A 86 12.31 -5.24 4.72
N THR A 87 12.97 -4.17 4.27
CA THR A 87 13.20 -2.93 5.03
C THR A 87 12.88 -1.73 4.15
N GLY A 88 12.41 -0.64 4.77
CA GLY A 88 12.00 0.57 4.07
C GLY A 88 10.92 0.33 3.01
N LEU A 89 10.04 -0.67 3.22
CA LEU A 89 8.94 -0.96 2.30
C LEU A 89 7.92 0.20 2.28
N VAL A 90 7.55 0.64 1.08
CA VAL A 90 6.52 1.65 0.84
C VAL A 90 5.49 1.03 -0.10
N ILE A 91 4.22 1.00 0.34
CA ILE A 91 3.05 0.51 -0.40
C ILE A 91 1.89 1.49 -0.23
N GLY A 92 0.79 1.32 -0.96
CA GLY A 92 -0.38 2.21 -0.84
C GLY A 92 -0.48 3.24 -1.96
N GLY A 93 -1.49 4.11 -1.87
CA GLY A 93 -1.77 5.16 -2.86
C GLY A 93 -2.13 4.66 -4.27
N GLY A 94 -2.27 3.34 -4.48
CA GLY A 94 -2.50 2.74 -5.80
C GLY A 94 -1.28 2.78 -6.73
N GLY A 95 -0.11 3.21 -6.23
CA GLY A 95 1.10 3.42 -7.01
C GLY A 95 2.02 2.20 -7.09
N ALA A 96 3.25 2.44 -7.57
CA ALA A 96 4.32 1.44 -7.53
C ALA A 96 4.86 1.29 -6.10
N ALA A 97 5.03 0.06 -5.66
CA ALA A 97 5.67 -0.26 -4.40
C ALA A 97 7.20 -0.17 -4.53
N SER A 98 7.87 0.11 -3.41
CA SER A 98 9.34 0.17 -3.36
C SER A 98 9.85 -0.29 -2.01
N ALA A 99 11.11 -0.73 -1.95
CA ALA A 99 11.75 -1.11 -0.69
C ALA A 99 13.25 -0.81 -0.72
N THR A 100 13.85 -0.54 0.44
CA THR A 100 15.32 -0.49 0.57
C THR A 100 15.91 -1.89 0.39
N THR A 101 15.31 -2.88 1.05
CA THR A 101 15.61 -4.29 0.79
C THR A 101 14.31 -5.05 0.56
N TRP A 102 14.33 -5.99 -0.35
CA TRP A 102 13.27 -6.99 -0.54
C TRP A 102 13.93 -8.32 -0.86
N SER A 103 13.43 -9.41 -0.30
CA SER A 103 13.84 -10.76 -0.68
C SER A 103 12.68 -11.72 -0.46
N CYS A 104 12.49 -12.61 -1.42
CA CYS A 104 11.76 -13.85 -1.22
C CYS A 104 12.78 -14.96 -0.95
N ILE A 105 12.65 -15.61 0.20
CA ILE A 105 13.49 -16.72 0.63
C ILE A 105 12.69 -18.01 0.46
N GLU A 106 13.26 -18.97 -0.27
CA GLU A 106 12.63 -20.26 -0.48
C GLU A 106 12.41 -21.01 0.83
N GLY A 107 11.26 -21.69 0.89
CA GLY A 107 11.02 -22.69 1.91
C GLY A 107 11.47 -24.08 1.47
N ASN A 108 11.11 -25.10 2.27
CA ASN A 108 11.39 -26.49 1.96
C ASN A 108 10.37 -27.12 1.00
N PHE A 109 9.21 -26.49 0.79
CA PHE A 109 8.16 -27.04 -0.07
C PHE A 109 8.57 -27.14 -1.54
N GLY A 110 9.17 -26.07 -2.08
CA GLY A 110 9.50 -25.98 -3.51
C GLY A 110 10.38 -27.14 -3.98
N GLY A 111 11.40 -27.49 -3.18
CA GLY A 111 12.29 -28.61 -3.46
C GLY A 111 11.58 -29.96 -3.59
N VAL A 112 10.53 -30.19 -2.79
CA VAL A 112 9.76 -31.45 -2.82
C VAL A 112 8.89 -31.56 -4.07
N VAL A 113 8.41 -30.43 -4.60
CA VAL A 113 7.53 -30.40 -5.78
C VAL A 113 8.28 -30.10 -7.08
N GLY A 114 9.62 -30.00 -7.03
CA GLY A 114 10.44 -29.69 -8.20
C GLY A 114 10.20 -28.28 -8.74
N ALA A 115 10.06 -27.28 -7.87
CA ALA A 115 9.83 -25.90 -8.27
C ALA A 115 10.49 -24.88 -7.34
N SER A 116 10.85 -23.72 -7.89
CA SER A 116 11.17 -22.52 -7.12
C SER A 116 9.94 -21.63 -7.06
N ILE A 117 9.44 -21.37 -5.86
CA ILE A 117 8.29 -20.50 -5.61
C ILE A 117 8.69 -19.02 -5.76
N CYS A 118 9.79 -18.63 -5.12
CA CYS A 118 10.33 -17.27 -5.21
C CYS A 118 10.79 -16.94 -6.63
N GLY A 119 11.40 -17.91 -7.29
CA GLY A 119 11.84 -17.80 -8.67
C GLY A 119 10.77 -18.01 -9.71
N ASN A 120 9.64 -18.63 -9.38
CA ASN A 120 8.54 -18.96 -10.30
C ASN A 120 9.01 -19.74 -11.55
N TYR A 121 9.67 -20.88 -11.33
CA TYR A 121 10.11 -21.82 -12.35
C TYR A 121 10.07 -23.27 -11.82
N THR A 122 10.12 -24.26 -12.72
CA THR A 122 10.14 -25.70 -12.39
C THR A 122 11.50 -26.33 -12.71
N PHE A 123 11.91 -27.35 -11.93
CA PHE A 123 13.23 -28.02 -11.97
C PHE A 123 13.43 -29.03 -13.11
N GLY A 124 12.77 -28.80 -14.24
CA GLY A 124 12.87 -29.68 -15.40
C GLY A 124 12.48 -31.15 -15.16
N ALA A 125 13.10 -32.03 -15.94
CA ALA A 125 12.95 -33.48 -15.89
C ALA A 125 13.86 -34.12 -14.84
N ASN A 126 14.99 -33.49 -14.51
CA ASN A 126 15.98 -34.04 -13.58
C ASN A 126 15.67 -33.72 -12.09
N PHE A 127 14.66 -32.88 -11.80
CA PHE A 127 14.27 -32.43 -10.46
C PHE A 127 15.38 -31.72 -9.67
N THR A 128 16.40 -31.22 -10.35
CA THR A 128 17.52 -30.50 -9.77
C THR A 128 17.36 -29.01 -10.07
N ASN A 129 17.71 -28.16 -9.11
CA ASN A 129 17.64 -26.72 -9.31
C ASN A 129 18.99 -26.22 -9.84
N GLU A 130 19.07 -25.91 -11.13
CA GLU A 130 20.24 -25.29 -11.74
C GLU A 130 20.10 -23.78 -11.97
N SER A 131 18.97 -23.19 -11.58
CA SER A 131 18.69 -21.77 -11.71
C SER A 131 18.99 -20.99 -10.43
N THR A 132 19.20 -19.69 -10.59
CA THR A 132 19.48 -18.78 -9.48
C THR A 132 18.59 -17.54 -9.54
N VAL A 133 18.23 -17.03 -8.37
CA VAL A 133 17.45 -15.79 -8.20
C VAL A 133 18.18 -14.91 -7.21
N VAL A 134 18.43 -13.66 -7.61
CA VAL A 134 19.13 -12.66 -6.80
C VAL A 134 18.23 -11.44 -6.64
N TYR A 135 18.13 -10.96 -5.41
CA TYR A 135 17.34 -9.82 -5.02
C TYR A 135 18.24 -8.62 -4.70
N SER A 136 17.89 -7.44 -5.21
CA SER A 136 18.60 -6.19 -4.95
C SER A 136 17.62 -5.02 -4.83
N GLY A 137 17.13 -4.77 -3.62
CA GLY A 137 16.09 -3.76 -3.39
C GLY A 137 14.83 -4.08 -4.19
N SER A 138 14.39 -3.16 -5.04
CA SER A 138 13.22 -3.36 -5.90
C SER A 138 13.48 -4.23 -7.14
N SER A 139 14.72 -4.61 -7.42
CA SER A 139 15.08 -5.39 -8.61
C SER A 139 15.29 -6.87 -8.29
N VAL A 140 14.89 -7.73 -9.23
CA VAL A 140 15.09 -9.18 -9.16
C VAL A 140 15.74 -9.64 -10.46
N THR A 141 16.82 -10.39 -10.35
CA THR A 141 17.48 -11.03 -11.48
C THR A 141 17.37 -12.53 -11.34
N ARG A 142 16.95 -13.20 -12.40
CA ARG A 142 16.86 -14.66 -12.47
C ARG A 142 17.71 -15.15 -13.63
N THR A 143 18.60 -16.09 -13.35
CA THR A 143 19.40 -16.79 -14.36
C THR A 143 18.91 -18.22 -14.41
N MET A 144 18.44 -18.64 -15.59
CA MET A 144 17.99 -20.02 -15.81
C MET A 144 19.20 -20.91 -16.12
N GLY A 145 19.23 -22.11 -15.55
CA GLY A 145 20.22 -23.14 -15.83
C GLY A 145 19.57 -24.47 -16.19
N GLY A 146 20.37 -25.38 -16.74
CA GLY A 146 19.94 -26.77 -16.98
C GLY A 146 18.69 -26.89 -17.84
N ASP A 147 17.77 -27.75 -17.39
CA ASP A 147 16.44 -27.98 -17.97
C ASP A 147 15.32 -27.28 -17.18
N ASP A 148 15.64 -26.28 -16.37
CA ASP A 148 14.67 -25.47 -15.65
C ASP A 148 13.79 -24.64 -16.58
N ILE A 149 12.49 -24.53 -16.26
CA ILE A 149 11.49 -23.88 -17.12
C ILE A 149 10.80 -22.74 -16.36
N VAL A 150 10.92 -21.52 -16.90
CA VAL A 150 10.20 -20.34 -16.41
C VAL A 150 8.70 -20.54 -16.49
N LYS A 151 7.98 -20.25 -15.39
CA LYS A 151 6.50 -20.26 -15.35
C LYS A 151 5.88 -18.88 -15.23
N GLY A 152 6.66 -17.89 -14.82
CA GLY A 152 6.23 -16.50 -14.79
C GLY A 152 7.32 -15.56 -14.28
N PRO A 153 6.98 -14.33 -13.87
CA PRO A 153 7.93 -13.45 -13.20
C PRO A 153 8.30 -14.02 -11.82
N ALA A 154 9.56 -13.83 -11.41
CA ALA A 154 9.96 -14.11 -10.04
C ALA A 154 9.21 -13.18 -9.07
N GLN A 155 8.97 -13.64 -7.84
CA GLN A 155 8.38 -12.82 -6.79
C GLN A 155 9.23 -11.57 -6.57
N SER A 156 8.61 -10.40 -6.43
CA SER A 156 9.31 -9.11 -6.32
C SER A 156 8.48 -8.09 -5.55
N VAL A 157 9.08 -6.94 -5.20
CA VAL A 157 8.32 -5.83 -4.62
C VAL A 157 7.21 -5.34 -5.57
N ALA A 158 7.37 -5.54 -6.88
CA ALA A 158 6.38 -5.15 -7.87
C ALA A 158 5.05 -5.93 -7.73
N ASP A 159 5.05 -7.09 -7.07
CA ASP A 159 3.82 -7.84 -6.76
C ASP A 159 2.92 -7.09 -5.76
N LEU A 160 3.46 -6.03 -5.12
CA LEU A 160 2.75 -5.13 -4.21
C LEU A 160 2.29 -3.85 -4.91
N ASN A 161 2.52 -3.70 -6.21
CA ASN A 161 2.05 -2.54 -6.97
C ASN A 161 0.52 -2.47 -6.95
N GLY A 162 -0.03 -1.26 -6.96
CA GLY A 162 -1.46 -1.04 -6.97
C GLY A 162 -2.14 -1.27 -5.62
N ILE A 163 -1.39 -1.56 -4.55
CA ILE A 163 -1.97 -1.63 -3.21
C ILE A 163 -2.58 -0.26 -2.89
N SER A 164 -3.85 -0.27 -2.49
CA SER A 164 -4.61 0.92 -2.13
C SER A 164 -5.49 0.63 -0.93
N THR A 165 -5.99 1.68 -0.28
CA THR A 165 -6.90 1.56 0.85
C THR A 165 -8.22 0.94 0.39
N LEU A 166 -8.50 -0.26 0.90
CA LEU A 166 -9.74 -0.99 0.63
C LEU A 166 -10.82 -0.61 1.64
N SER A 167 -10.46 -0.54 2.92
CA SER A 167 -11.40 -0.19 4.00
C SER A 167 -10.69 0.37 5.22
N TRP A 168 -11.40 1.22 5.97
CA TRP A 168 -10.97 1.65 7.29
C TRP A 168 -12.20 1.66 8.22
N VAL A 169 -12.22 0.74 9.18
CA VAL A 169 -13.34 0.57 10.12
C VAL A 169 -12.79 0.60 11.54
N GLY A 170 -13.17 1.62 12.32
CA GLY A 170 -12.58 1.87 13.63
C GLY A 170 -11.08 2.13 13.50
N THR A 171 -10.27 1.26 14.09
CA THR A 171 -8.80 1.31 14.00
C THR A 171 -8.23 0.32 12.99
N ALA A 172 -9.06 -0.53 12.39
CA ALA A 172 -8.61 -1.50 11.40
C ALA A 172 -8.54 -0.86 10.01
N LEU A 173 -7.33 -0.73 9.48
CA LEU A 173 -7.05 -0.29 8.12
C LEU A 173 -6.70 -1.52 7.26
N THR A 174 -7.37 -1.68 6.14
CA THR A 174 -7.08 -2.74 5.16
C THR A 174 -6.62 -2.12 3.85
N LEU A 175 -5.45 -2.53 3.37
CA LEU A 175 -4.96 -2.21 2.03
C LEU A 175 -4.93 -3.47 1.17
N SER A 176 -5.19 -3.34 -0.13
CA SER A 176 -5.16 -4.49 -1.03
C SER A 176 -4.86 -4.08 -2.47
N ASN A 177 -4.19 -4.98 -3.20
CA ASN A 177 -4.17 -5.01 -4.67
C ASN A 177 -4.81 -6.30 -5.21
N SER A 178 -5.53 -7.04 -4.36
CA SER A 178 -6.11 -8.32 -4.72
C SER A 178 -7.21 -8.17 -5.77
N THR A 179 -7.04 -8.79 -6.93
CA THR A 179 -8.04 -8.84 -8.00
C THR A 179 -8.49 -10.28 -8.21
N GLY A 180 -9.33 -10.78 -7.30
CA GLY A 180 -9.82 -12.16 -7.35
C GLY A 180 -8.73 -13.18 -6.97
N THR A 181 -8.04 -13.74 -7.97
CA THR A 181 -7.16 -14.91 -7.81
C THR A 181 -5.68 -14.58 -7.61
N ALA A 182 -5.31 -13.31 -7.52
CA ALA A 182 -3.94 -12.87 -7.32
C ALA A 182 -3.89 -11.56 -6.50
N GLY A 183 -2.72 -11.24 -5.97
CA GLY A 183 -2.44 -10.06 -5.17
C GLY A 183 -2.40 -10.35 -3.68
N GLN A 184 -2.35 -9.29 -2.89
CA GLN A 184 -2.17 -9.34 -1.44
C GLN A 184 -3.12 -8.39 -0.73
N THR A 185 -3.51 -8.79 0.48
CA THR A 185 -4.29 -7.97 1.40
C THR A 185 -3.51 -7.82 2.69
N TRP A 186 -3.39 -6.58 3.14
CA TRP A 186 -2.64 -6.19 4.32
C TRP A 186 -3.58 -5.53 5.30
N THR A 187 -3.52 -5.95 6.56
CA THR A 187 -4.35 -5.41 7.63
C THR A 187 -3.46 -4.80 8.69
N PHE A 188 -3.82 -3.59 9.10
CA PHE A 188 -3.13 -2.82 10.11
C PHE A 188 -4.11 -2.37 11.18
N ASN A 189 -3.61 -2.24 12.40
CA ASN A 189 -4.23 -1.45 13.44
C ASN A 189 -3.58 -0.06 13.41
N ALA A 190 -4.27 0.91 12.81
CA ALA A 190 -3.89 2.32 12.80
C ALA A 190 -4.80 3.05 13.80
N GLY A 191 -4.23 3.89 14.67
CA GLY A 191 -4.97 4.57 15.74
C GLY A 191 -6.30 5.22 15.28
N PRO A 192 -7.25 5.48 16.20
CA PRO A 192 -8.53 6.06 15.82
C PRO A 192 -8.28 7.33 15.03
N GLN A 193 -8.99 7.50 13.92
CA GLN A 193 -9.00 8.78 13.24
C GLN A 193 -9.51 9.80 14.25
N ALA A 194 -8.60 10.65 14.74
CA ALA A 194 -9.03 11.85 15.42
C ALA A 194 -9.78 12.61 14.34
N VAL A 195 -11.11 12.54 14.38
CA VAL A 195 -11.96 13.39 13.54
C VAL A 195 -11.54 14.79 13.91
N VAL A 196 -10.65 15.40 13.11
CA VAL A 196 -10.24 16.77 13.34
C VAL A 196 -11.54 17.54 13.28
N PRO A 197 -12.01 18.14 14.39
CA PRO A 197 -13.25 18.87 14.37
C PRO A 197 -13.04 19.97 13.35
N VAL A 198 -13.73 19.88 12.19
CA VAL A 198 -13.70 20.97 11.22
C VAL A 198 -14.18 22.18 12.00
N PRO A 199 -13.34 23.22 12.20
CA PRO A 199 -13.75 24.34 13.03
C PRO A 199 -15.06 24.86 12.44
N ALA A 200 -16.10 24.98 13.27
CA ALA A 200 -17.42 25.45 12.87
C ALA A 200 -17.39 26.81 12.12
N ALA A 201 -16.24 27.49 12.17
CA ALA A 201 -15.86 28.62 11.33
C ALA A 201 -16.15 28.39 9.82
N VAL A 202 -15.93 27.21 9.24
CA VAL A 202 -16.21 26.99 7.79
C VAL A 202 -17.72 27.13 7.50
N TRP A 203 -18.58 26.72 8.43
CA TRP A 203 -20.03 26.89 8.34
C TRP A 203 -20.47 28.35 8.54
N LEU A 204 -19.80 29.06 9.44
CA LEU A 204 -20.02 30.50 9.68
C LEU A 204 -19.61 31.37 8.47
N PHE A 205 -18.54 31.00 7.76
CA PHE A 205 -18.11 31.75 6.57
C PHE A 205 -18.99 31.49 5.35
N GLY A 206 -19.48 30.26 5.14
CA GLY A 206 -20.42 29.95 4.07
C GLY A 206 -21.76 30.71 4.21
N SER A 207 -22.27 30.79 5.44
CA SER A 207 -23.50 31.54 5.75
C SER A 207 -23.31 33.06 5.67
N ALA A 208 -22.16 33.59 6.11
CA ALA A 208 -21.84 35.01 5.98
C ALA A 208 -21.73 35.47 4.51
N VAL A 209 -21.10 34.68 3.63
CA VAL A 209 -21.01 35.00 2.20
C VAL A 209 -22.39 34.95 1.52
N GLY A 210 -23.23 33.97 1.87
CA GLY A 210 -24.62 33.92 1.40
C GLY A 210 -25.43 35.17 1.79
N LEU A 211 -25.28 35.64 3.02
CA LEU A 211 -25.93 36.86 3.54
C LEU A 211 -25.42 38.13 2.83
N LEU A 212 -24.10 38.26 2.62
CA LEU A 212 -23.51 39.37 1.88
C LEU A 212 -23.98 39.42 0.41
N GLY A 213 -24.16 38.26 -0.23
CA GLY A 213 -24.73 38.15 -1.57
C GLY A 213 -26.20 38.61 -1.65
N ALA A 214 -27.01 38.29 -0.64
CA ALA A 214 -28.42 38.66 -0.57
C ALA A 214 -28.60 40.18 -0.30
N VAL A 215 -27.81 40.76 0.60
CA VAL A 215 -27.85 42.21 0.90
C VAL A 215 -27.49 43.04 -0.34
N ARG A 216 -26.54 42.57 -1.16
CA ARG A 216 -26.13 43.27 -2.38
C ARG A 216 -27.18 43.27 -3.49
N ARG A 217 -28.09 42.29 -3.54
CA ARG A 217 -29.22 42.29 -4.50
C ARG A 217 -30.30 43.30 -4.12
N ARG A 218 -30.52 43.55 -2.83
CA ARG A 218 -31.50 44.54 -2.36
C ARG A 218 -31.06 45.99 -2.57
N ALA A 219 -29.76 46.28 -2.59
CA ALA A 219 -29.25 47.63 -2.80
C ALA A 219 -29.23 48.10 -4.28
N ARG A 220 -29.72 47.28 -5.21
CA ARG A 220 -29.78 47.58 -6.66
C ARG A 220 -31.19 47.52 -7.26
N ALA A 221 -32.20 47.25 -6.44
CA ALA A 221 -33.60 47.44 -6.76
C ALA A 221 -34.05 48.77 -6.13
#